data_AF-A0A6C0CF06-F1
#
_entry.id   AF-A0A6C0CF06-F1
#
_cell.length_a   1.000
_cell.length_b   1.000
_cell.length_c   1.000
_cell.angle_alpha   90.00
_cell.angle_beta   90.00
_cell.angle_gamma   90.00
#
_symmetry.space_group_name_H-M   'P 1'
#
loop_
_entity.id
_entity.type
_entity.pdbx_description
1 polymer ?
#
loop_
_entity_poly.entity_id
_entity_poly.type
_entity_poly.pdbx_seq_one_letter_code
_entity_poly.pdbx_strand_id
1 'polypeptide(L)'
;MTATIAELFKEYMAKMPDTFDTKKDIDLYFKDGLDSIVMERKAAVKAAKAAKAAEKFIEKAKNEENAAKAAKAAKAAKATHITMMSIDEVNTKILKDICYETIEKLSDANLMPEYTESSSVKNEITKLSDILKRHIDDDDKIQGIIKDYLLQLIPAGTKGVIRGNKFNKIVKEYIILLDLDKSRFEVCFEKKSAIHNTTEIPDWYILDKSNNRILIGMNQLDLWSGGHQTNRGAKYIDIEKKIKEDSSNSSNSNSKLLCVVCYEKQFKSDKNKTYKLFVSGFENNTLCYLKNLSNIIRSYFAI
;
A
#
# COMPACT_ATOMS: atom_id res chain seq x y z
N MET A 1 27.11 -20.54 51.10
CA MET A 1 28.43 -19.87 51.21
C MET A 1 29.48 -20.89 50.84
N THR A 2 30.41 -20.58 49.94
CA THR A 2 31.46 -21.52 49.51
C THR A 2 32.66 -21.42 50.45
N ALA A 3 33.09 -22.55 51.02
CA ALA A 3 34.24 -22.61 51.94
C ALA A 3 35.47 -21.91 51.35
N THR A 4 36.16 -21.14 52.18
CA THR A 4 37.38 -20.42 51.81
C THR A 4 38.53 -21.40 51.57
N ILE A 5 39.54 -20.98 50.80
CA ILE A 5 40.75 -21.80 50.58
C ILE A 5 41.40 -22.16 51.92
N ALA A 6 41.37 -21.25 52.89
CA ALA A 6 41.91 -21.49 54.23
C ALA A 6 41.15 -22.59 54.99
N GLU A 7 39.83 -22.69 54.84
CA GLU A 7 39.03 -23.76 55.46
C GLU A 7 39.30 -25.11 54.80
N LEU A 8 39.33 -25.16 53.47
CA LEU A 8 39.65 -26.39 52.72
C LEU A 8 41.07 -26.87 53.00
N PHE A 9 42.02 -25.94 53.13
CA PHE A 9 43.40 -26.28 53.47
C PHE A 9 43.51 -26.80 54.90
N LYS A 10 42.78 -26.22 55.86
CA LYS A 10 42.71 -26.76 57.23
C LYS A 10 42.16 -28.18 57.26
N GLU A 11 41.12 -28.47 56.50
CA GLU A 11 40.57 -29.83 56.39
C GLU A 11 41.55 -30.80 55.72
N TYR A 12 42.28 -30.36 54.70
CA TYR A 12 43.33 -31.14 54.06
C TYR A 12 44.47 -31.44 55.06
N MET A 13 44.83 -30.46 55.89
CA MET A 13 45.86 -30.66 56.91
C MET A 13 45.44 -31.59 58.03
N ALA A 14 44.16 -31.64 58.37
CA ALA A 14 43.64 -32.60 59.34
C ALA A 14 43.80 -34.07 58.89
N LYS A 15 44.05 -34.31 57.60
CA LYS A 15 44.29 -35.64 57.01
C LYS A 15 45.77 -35.95 56.81
N MET A 16 46.66 -35.10 57.33
CA MET A 16 48.10 -35.28 57.21
C MET A 16 48.56 -36.57 57.91
N PRO A 17 49.39 -37.41 57.27
CA PRO A 17 50.01 -38.56 57.93
C PRO A 17 50.85 -38.16 59.15
N ASP A 18 50.88 -39.02 60.17
CA ASP A 18 51.58 -38.75 61.43
C ASP A 18 53.12 -38.81 61.32
N THR A 19 53.65 -39.36 60.22
CA THR A 19 55.09 -39.49 59.98
C THR A 19 55.46 -39.18 58.54
N PHE A 20 56.50 -38.36 58.37
CA PHE A 20 57.17 -38.12 57.09
C PHE A 20 58.66 -38.39 57.24
N ASP A 21 59.25 -39.03 56.22
CA ASP A 21 60.66 -39.45 56.26
C ASP A 21 61.63 -38.27 56.08
N THR A 22 61.22 -37.27 55.27
CA THR A 22 62.04 -36.07 55.05
C THR A 22 61.20 -34.79 55.04
N LYS A 23 61.86 -33.66 55.32
CA LYS A 23 61.28 -32.32 55.15
C LYS A 23 60.76 -32.10 53.71
N LYS A 24 61.42 -32.71 52.72
CA LYS A 24 61.05 -32.59 51.31
C LYS A 24 59.69 -33.24 51.04
N ASP A 25 59.35 -34.32 51.74
CA ASP A 25 58.06 -35.00 51.57
C ASP A 25 56.91 -34.20 52.19
N ILE A 26 57.18 -33.51 53.30
CA ILE A 26 56.26 -32.55 53.91
C ILE A 26 55.98 -31.38 52.95
N ASP A 27 57.03 -30.78 52.40
CA ASP A 27 56.90 -29.65 51.47
C ASP A 27 56.13 -30.06 50.19
N LEU A 28 56.35 -31.29 49.71
CA LEU A 28 55.63 -31.84 48.55
C LEU A 28 54.14 -32.06 48.86
N TYR A 29 53.82 -32.63 50.03
CA TYR A 29 52.44 -32.84 50.47
C TYR A 29 51.67 -31.52 50.57
N PHE A 30 52.28 -30.47 51.15
CA PHE A 30 51.66 -29.14 51.21
C PHE A 30 51.41 -28.54 49.84
N LYS A 31 52.39 -28.68 48.93
CA LYS A 31 52.28 -28.16 47.57
C LYS A 31 51.17 -28.85 46.79
N ASP A 32 51.12 -30.18 46.83
CA ASP A 32 50.11 -30.98 46.13
C ASP A 32 48.70 -30.72 46.68
N GLY A 33 48.56 -30.58 48.00
CA GLY A 33 47.31 -30.19 48.64
C GLY A 33 46.82 -28.83 48.19
N LEU A 34 47.72 -27.83 48.18
CA LEU A 34 47.37 -26.49 47.76
C LEU A 34 47.00 -26.44 46.27
N ASP A 35 47.75 -27.12 45.40
CA ASP A 35 47.49 -27.19 43.96
C ASP A 35 46.14 -27.88 43.67
N SER A 36 45.81 -28.95 44.39
CA SER A 36 44.53 -29.65 44.28
C SER A 36 43.35 -28.75 44.68
N ILE A 37 43.44 -28.07 45.84
CA ILE A 37 42.42 -27.14 46.32
C ILE A 37 42.23 -25.97 45.35
N VAL A 38 43.32 -25.44 44.79
CA VAL A 38 43.27 -24.36 43.80
C VAL A 38 42.60 -24.83 42.50
N MET A 39 42.89 -26.04 42.04
CA MET A 39 42.25 -26.64 40.87
C MET A 39 40.75 -26.82 41.06
N GLU A 40 40.31 -27.37 42.21
CA GLU A 40 38.90 -27.53 42.55
C GLU A 40 38.17 -26.18 42.62
N ARG A 41 38.79 -25.15 43.23
CA ARG A 41 38.23 -23.79 43.26
C ARG A 41 38.10 -23.18 41.88
N LYS A 42 39.09 -23.36 41.00
CA LYS A 42 39.03 -22.89 39.60
C LYS A 42 37.89 -23.57 38.84
N ALA A 43 37.71 -24.88 39.02
CA ALA A 43 36.60 -25.63 38.43
C ALA A 43 35.23 -25.13 38.92
N ALA A 44 35.08 -24.93 40.25
CA ALA A 44 33.86 -24.41 40.84
C ALA A 44 33.51 -22.99 40.36
N VAL A 45 34.51 -22.10 40.23
CA VAL A 45 34.32 -20.74 39.68
C VAL A 45 33.92 -20.80 38.21
N LYS A 46 34.51 -21.70 37.41
CA LYS A 46 34.15 -21.89 36.01
C LYS A 46 32.71 -22.41 35.87
N ALA A 47 32.30 -23.37 36.70
CA ALA A 47 30.93 -23.87 36.75
C ALA A 47 29.93 -22.78 37.15
N ALA A 48 30.24 -21.96 38.16
CA ALA A 48 29.38 -20.85 38.58
C ALA A 48 29.22 -19.78 37.50
N LYS A 49 30.29 -19.48 36.74
CA LYS A 49 30.23 -18.57 35.58
C LYS A 49 29.36 -19.15 34.45
N ALA A 50 29.44 -20.45 34.18
CA ALA A 50 28.61 -21.12 33.18
C ALA A 50 27.13 -21.13 33.59
N ALA A 51 26.82 -21.38 34.88
CA ALA A 51 25.46 -21.31 35.40
C ALA A 51 24.84 -19.91 35.26
N LYS A 52 25.58 -18.86 35.63
CA LYS A 52 25.14 -17.45 35.43
C LYS A 52 24.95 -17.08 33.96
N ALA A 53 25.76 -17.64 33.06
CA ALA A 53 25.58 -17.44 31.62
C ALA A 53 24.29 -18.14 31.12
N ALA A 54 24.05 -19.38 31.55
CA ALA A 54 22.84 -20.13 31.21
C ALA A 54 21.57 -19.43 31.72
N GLU A 55 21.57 -18.89 32.94
CA GLU A 55 20.47 -18.08 33.49
C GLU A 55 20.17 -16.85 32.61
N LYS A 56 21.21 -16.11 32.19
CA LYS A 56 21.05 -14.97 31.27
C LYS A 56 20.51 -15.39 29.91
N PHE A 57 20.90 -16.55 29.39
CA PHE A 57 20.35 -17.08 28.14
C PHE A 57 18.88 -17.46 28.28
N ILE A 58 18.48 -18.09 29.39
CA ILE A 58 17.09 -18.45 29.67
C ILE A 58 16.22 -17.20 29.83
N GLU A 59 16.71 -16.17 30.53
CA GLU A 59 16.01 -14.90 30.70
C GLU A 59 15.84 -14.15 29.37
N LYS A 60 16.88 -14.13 28.53
CA LYS A 60 16.80 -13.57 27.17
C LYS A 60 15.78 -14.33 26.30
N ALA A 61 15.79 -15.66 26.33
CA ALA A 61 14.83 -16.47 25.58
C ALA A 61 13.38 -16.24 26.03
N LYS A 62 13.13 -16.11 27.34
CA LYS A 62 11.79 -15.77 27.87
C LYS A 62 11.33 -14.39 27.42
N ASN A 63 12.23 -13.41 27.39
CA ASN A 63 11.92 -12.06 26.92
C ASN A 63 11.64 -12.03 25.41
N GLU A 64 12.37 -12.80 24.62
CA GLU A 64 12.13 -12.93 23.17
C GLU A 64 10.82 -13.68 22.87
N GLU A 65 10.48 -14.73 23.61
CA GLU A 65 9.20 -15.45 23.46
C GLU A 65 8.02 -14.55 23.87
N ASN A 66 8.15 -13.79 24.95
CA ASN A 66 7.14 -12.82 25.38
C ASN A 66 7.01 -11.66 24.40
N ALA A 67 8.12 -11.17 23.82
CA ALA A 67 8.08 -10.16 22.76
C ALA A 67 7.45 -10.70 21.48
N ALA A 68 7.69 -11.97 21.11
CA ALA A 68 7.05 -12.62 19.97
C ALA A 68 5.55 -12.85 20.20
N LYS A 69 5.15 -13.26 21.41
CA LYS A 69 3.72 -13.38 21.81
C LYS A 69 3.05 -12.01 21.86
N ALA A 70 3.72 -10.98 22.36
CA ALA A 70 3.22 -9.60 22.36
C ALA A 70 3.15 -9.02 20.94
N ALA A 71 4.09 -9.34 20.05
CA ALA A 71 4.02 -8.94 18.63
C ALA A 71 2.92 -9.68 17.88
N LYS A 72 2.68 -10.97 18.17
CA LYS A 72 1.59 -11.76 17.59
C LYS A 72 0.23 -11.32 18.14
N ALA A 73 0.14 -11.00 19.44
CA ALA A 73 -1.02 -10.44 20.09
C ALA A 73 -1.28 -9.00 19.63
N ALA A 74 -0.26 -8.18 19.40
CA ALA A 74 -0.38 -6.85 18.81
C ALA A 74 -0.77 -6.92 17.32
N LYS A 75 -0.28 -7.91 16.56
CA LYS A 75 -0.71 -8.14 15.18
C LYS A 75 -2.15 -8.66 15.09
N ALA A 76 -2.59 -9.43 16.08
CA ALA A 76 -3.98 -9.88 16.22
C ALA A 76 -4.91 -8.80 16.80
N ALA A 77 -4.42 -7.96 17.72
CA ALA A 77 -5.17 -6.88 18.34
C ALA A 77 -5.19 -5.61 17.49
N LYS A 78 -4.22 -5.39 16.58
CA LYS A 78 -4.23 -4.34 15.54
C LYS A 78 -5.01 -4.79 14.29
N ALA A 79 -5.43 -6.05 14.24
CA ALA A 79 -6.59 -6.51 13.48
C ALA A 79 -7.88 -6.35 14.32
N THR A 80 -7.97 -5.26 15.10
CA THR A 80 -9.21 -4.80 15.73
C THR A 80 -10.19 -4.46 14.61
N HIS A 81 -11.09 -5.40 14.32
CA HIS A 81 -12.44 -5.18 13.83
C HIS A 81 -12.64 -4.00 12.86
N ILE A 82 -11.82 -3.87 11.82
CA ILE A 82 -12.33 -3.33 10.56
C ILE A 82 -13.23 -4.45 10.08
N THR A 83 -14.54 -4.29 10.24
CA THR A 83 -15.51 -5.11 9.54
C THR A 83 -15.25 -4.85 8.06
N MET A 84 -14.35 -5.63 7.45
CA MET A 84 -14.05 -5.52 6.02
C MET A 84 -15.38 -5.65 5.32
N MET A 85 -15.73 -4.64 4.52
CA MET A 85 -16.95 -4.69 3.73
C MET A 85 -17.03 -6.02 2.99
N SER A 86 -18.08 -6.80 3.22
CA SER A 86 -18.35 -8.03 2.50
C SER A 86 -18.44 -7.78 0.98
N ILE A 87 -18.30 -8.84 0.19
CA ILE A 87 -18.45 -8.77 -1.27
C ILE A 87 -19.79 -8.12 -1.65
N ASP A 88 -20.86 -8.48 -0.94
CA ASP A 88 -22.21 -7.97 -1.20
C ASP A 88 -22.33 -6.48 -0.86
N GLU A 89 -21.74 -6.02 0.23
CA GLU A 89 -21.70 -4.59 0.58
C GLU A 89 -20.91 -3.78 -0.45
N VAL A 90 -19.76 -4.27 -0.90
CA VAL A 90 -18.97 -3.61 -1.94
C VAL A 90 -19.74 -3.54 -3.26
N ASN A 91 -20.30 -4.66 -3.73
CA ASN A 91 -21.07 -4.70 -4.96
C ASN A 91 -22.32 -3.80 -4.88
N THR A 92 -23.03 -3.81 -3.75
CA THR A 92 -24.20 -2.94 -3.51
C THR A 92 -23.81 -1.47 -3.57
N LYS A 93 -22.68 -1.10 -2.96
CA LYS A 93 -22.17 0.28 -3.02
C LYS A 93 -21.79 0.67 -4.45
N ILE A 94 -21.18 -0.22 -5.23
CA ILE A 94 -20.86 0.02 -6.64
C ILE A 94 -22.13 0.30 -7.44
N LEU A 95 -23.15 -0.57 -7.33
CA LEU A 95 -24.41 -0.41 -8.04
C LEU A 95 -25.14 0.89 -7.66
N LYS A 96 -25.02 1.33 -6.40
CA LYS A 96 -25.57 2.60 -5.93
C LYS A 96 -24.85 3.80 -6.54
N ASP A 97 -23.52 3.77 -6.54
CA ASP A 97 -22.70 4.95 -6.85
C ASP A 97 -22.35 5.07 -8.36
N ILE A 98 -22.52 4.01 -9.14
CA ILE A 98 -22.22 3.99 -10.59
C ILE A 98 -23.14 4.90 -11.40
N CYS A 99 -22.59 5.56 -12.42
CA CYS A 99 -23.31 6.44 -13.33
C CYS A 99 -23.43 5.83 -14.74
N TYR A 100 -24.52 5.10 -14.98
CA TYR A 100 -24.77 4.47 -16.29
C TYR A 100 -24.91 5.48 -17.44
N GLU A 101 -25.44 6.68 -17.19
CA GLU A 101 -25.49 7.75 -18.19
C GLU A 101 -24.08 8.17 -18.65
N THR A 102 -23.12 8.21 -17.71
CA THR A 102 -21.72 8.50 -18.05
C THR A 102 -21.12 7.36 -18.88
N ILE A 103 -21.41 6.11 -18.54
CA ILE A 103 -20.95 4.94 -19.31
C ILE A 103 -21.51 4.97 -20.73
N GLU A 104 -22.80 5.30 -20.88
CA GLU A 104 -23.46 5.45 -22.17
C GLU A 104 -22.80 6.55 -23.03
N LYS A 105 -22.50 7.72 -22.44
CA LYS A 105 -21.76 8.80 -23.11
C LYS A 105 -20.34 8.40 -23.55
N LEU A 106 -19.78 7.34 -22.97
CA LEU A 106 -18.46 6.79 -23.30
C LEU A 106 -18.52 5.57 -24.25
N SER A 107 -19.72 5.21 -24.73
CA SER A 107 -19.89 4.11 -25.68
C SER A 107 -19.33 4.44 -27.07
N ASP A 108 -19.01 3.40 -27.84
CA ASP A 108 -18.48 3.58 -29.20
C ASP A 108 -19.46 4.32 -30.12
N ALA A 109 -20.76 4.12 -29.93
CA ALA A 109 -21.80 4.81 -30.70
C ALA A 109 -21.77 6.32 -30.44
N ASN A 110 -21.65 6.74 -29.18
CA ASN A 110 -21.66 8.15 -28.80
C ASN A 110 -20.34 8.87 -29.04
N LEU A 111 -19.22 8.14 -29.13
CA LEU A 111 -17.90 8.69 -29.39
C LEU A 111 -17.45 8.57 -30.85
N MET A 112 -18.31 8.05 -31.72
CA MET A 112 -17.99 7.87 -33.14
C MET A 112 -17.52 9.18 -33.81
N PRO A 113 -18.18 10.34 -33.60
CA PRO A 113 -17.72 11.59 -34.19
C PRO A 113 -16.30 11.97 -33.74
N GLU A 114 -15.99 11.83 -32.45
CA GLU A 114 -14.65 12.09 -31.93
C GLU A 114 -13.61 11.10 -32.47
N TYR A 115 -13.99 9.84 -32.69
CA TYR A 115 -13.11 8.84 -33.29
C TYR A 115 -12.77 9.19 -34.74
N THR A 116 -13.76 9.49 -35.57
CA THR A 116 -13.56 9.79 -36.99
C THR A 116 -12.74 11.07 -37.22
N GLU A 117 -12.78 12.01 -36.27
CA GLU A 117 -11.96 13.21 -36.35
C GLU A 117 -10.48 13.01 -35.97
N SER A 118 -10.16 11.91 -35.29
CA SER A 118 -8.79 11.65 -34.83
C SER A 118 -7.85 11.34 -35.99
N SER A 119 -6.62 11.86 -35.90
CA SER A 119 -5.58 11.63 -36.92
C SER A 119 -5.23 10.15 -37.07
N SER A 120 -5.22 9.39 -35.97
CA SER A 120 -4.96 7.95 -35.99
C SER A 120 -6.01 7.19 -36.82
N VAL A 121 -7.29 7.48 -36.64
CA VAL A 121 -8.38 6.83 -37.41
C VAL A 121 -8.35 7.29 -38.86
N LYS A 122 -8.16 8.59 -39.11
CA LYS A 122 -7.99 9.12 -40.48
C LYS A 122 -6.87 8.40 -41.22
N ASN A 123 -5.74 8.15 -40.57
CA ASN A 123 -4.62 7.42 -41.17
C ASN A 123 -4.96 5.96 -41.50
N GLU A 124 -5.67 5.25 -40.62
CA GLU A 124 -6.10 3.87 -40.90
C GLU A 124 -7.14 3.80 -42.02
N ILE A 125 -8.06 4.77 -42.09
CA ILE A 125 -9.01 4.91 -43.19
C ILE A 125 -8.26 5.14 -44.52
N THR A 126 -7.29 6.04 -44.56
CA THR A 126 -6.49 6.31 -45.76
C THR A 126 -5.74 5.06 -46.22
N LYS A 127 -5.08 4.35 -45.30
CA LYS A 127 -4.37 3.10 -45.63
C LYS A 127 -5.30 2.06 -46.25
N LEU A 128 -6.48 1.85 -45.67
CA LEU A 128 -7.45 0.91 -46.23
C LEU A 128 -7.96 1.38 -47.60
N SER A 129 -8.28 2.67 -47.74
CA SER A 129 -8.71 3.27 -49.00
C SER A 129 -7.67 3.04 -50.11
N ASP A 130 -6.38 3.29 -49.83
CA ASP A 130 -5.28 3.11 -50.77
C ASP A 130 -5.07 1.65 -51.20
N ILE A 131 -5.44 0.68 -50.35
CA ILE A 131 -5.40 -0.75 -50.68
C ILE A 131 -6.60 -1.10 -51.57
N LEU A 132 -7.80 -0.67 -51.20
CA LEU A 132 -9.04 -1.00 -51.92
C LEU A 132 -9.03 -0.42 -53.34
N LYS A 133 -8.51 0.81 -53.52
CA LYS A 133 -8.36 1.46 -54.83
C LYS A 133 -7.48 0.70 -55.82
N ARG A 134 -6.66 -0.26 -55.37
CA ARG A 134 -5.86 -1.12 -56.27
C ARG A 134 -6.67 -2.27 -56.87
N HIS A 135 -7.85 -2.53 -56.34
CA HIS A 135 -8.65 -3.72 -56.67
C HIS A 135 -10.10 -3.40 -57.05
N ILE A 136 -10.58 -2.19 -56.73
CA ILE A 136 -11.96 -1.76 -56.93
C ILE A 136 -11.93 -0.40 -57.64
N ASP A 137 -12.61 -0.31 -58.78
CA ASP A 137 -12.77 0.92 -59.57
C ASP A 137 -14.19 1.50 -59.38
N ASP A 138 -14.58 1.67 -58.12
CA ASP A 138 -15.90 2.17 -57.70
C ASP A 138 -15.76 2.80 -56.31
N ASP A 139 -15.71 4.14 -56.30
CA ASP A 139 -15.51 4.91 -55.07
C ASP A 139 -16.65 4.71 -54.05
N ASP A 140 -17.89 4.53 -54.50
CA ASP A 140 -19.04 4.32 -53.62
C ASP A 140 -18.95 2.96 -52.92
N LYS A 141 -18.54 1.91 -53.64
CA LYS A 141 -18.24 0.60 -53.03
C LYS A 141 -17.11 0.68 -52.03
N ILE A 142 -16.06 1.44 -52.33
CA ILE A 142 -14.92 1.63 -51.41
C ILE A 142 -15.39 2.32 -50.12
N GLN A 143 -16.15 3.40 -50.23
CA GLN A 143 -16.69 4.10 -49.05
C GLN A 143 -17.64 3.21 -48.24
N GLY A 144 -18.46 2.39 -48.92
CA GLY A 144 -19.30 1.38 -48.27
C GLY A 144 -18.49 0.40 -47.41
N ILE A 145 -17.43 -0.19 -47.97
CA ILE A 145 -16.55 -1.12 -47.25
C ILE A 145 -15.88 -0.42 -46.06
N ILE A 146 -15.33 0.79 -46.25
CA ILE A 146 -14.69 1.54 -45.16
C ILE A 146 -15.68 1.79 -44.02
N LYS A 147 -16.92 2.17 -44.34
CA LYS A 147 -17.98 2.39 -43.36
C LYS A 147 -18.31 1.13 -42.57
N ASP A 148 -18.41 -0.02 -43.26
CA ASP A 148 -18.68 -1.32 -42.62
C ASP A 148 -17.54 -1.75 -41.67
N TYR A 149 -16.31 -1.37 -41.98
CA TYR A 149 -15.11 -1.68 -41.19
C TYR A 149 -14.76 -0.60 -40.15
N LEU A 150 -15.50 0.52 -40.09
CA LEU A 150 -15.10 1.70 -39.34
C LEU A 150 -14.73 1.41 -37.88
N LEU A 151 -15.54 0.60 -37.17
CA LEU A 151 -15.28 0.25 -35.77
C LEU A 151 -13.95 -0.48 -35.54
N GLN A 152 -13.51 -1.25 -36.53
CA GLN A 152 -12.28 -2.06 -36.50
C GLN A 152 -11.05 -1.23 -36.87
N LEU A 153 -11.26 -0.15 -37.64
CA LEU A 153 -10.22 0.82 -37.98
C LEU A 153 -9.84 1.73 -36.81
N ILE A 154 -10.59 1.71 -35.71
CA ILE A 154 -10.30 2.54 -34.53
C ILE A 154 -9.29 1.84 -33.62
N PRO A 155 -8.06 2.35 -33.50
CA PRO A 155 -7.05 1.71 -32.66
C PRO A 155 -7.46 1.72 -31.19
N ALA A 156 -7.14 0.65 -30.46
CA ALA A 156 -7.46 0.52 -29.04
C ALA A 156 -6.88 1.68 -28.19
N GLY A 157 -5.65 2.13 -28.51
CA GLY A 157 -5.03 3.27 -27.85
C GLY A 157 -5.82 4.57 -28.06
N THR A 158 -6.29 4.83 -29.29
CA THR A 158 -7.14 5.98 -29.63
C THR A 158 -8.47 5.93 -28.88
N LYS A 159 -9.11 4.76 -28.78
CA LYS A 159 -10.32 4.58 -27.95
C LYS A 159 -10.06 4.96 -26.49
N GLY A 160 -8.97 4.46 -25.93
CA GLY A 160 -8.59 4.74 -24.54
C GLY A 160 -8.38 6.23 -24.27
N VAL A 161 -7.63 6.93 -25.13
CA VAL A 161 -7.37 8.37 -25.00
C VAL A 161 -8.67 9.19 -25.09
N ILE A 162 -9.50 8.94 -26.11
CA ILE A 162 -10.72 9.72 -26.33
C ILE A 162 -11.73 9.48 -25.19
N ARG A 163 -11.90 8.23 -24.75
CA ARG A 163 -12.77 7.91 -23.59
C ARG A 163 -12.24 8.55 -22.31
N GLY A 164 -10.93 8.50 -22.06
CA GLY A 164 -10.30 9.14 -20.91
C GLY A 164 -10.53 10.65 -20.90
N ASN A 165 -10.29 11.32 -22.03
CA ASN A 165 -10.50 12.77 -22.16
C ASN A 165 -11.97 13.15 -21.98
N LYS A 166 -12.90 12.38 -22.55
CA LYS A 166 -14.35 12.60 -22.36
C LYS A 166 -14.74 12.42 -20.90
N PHE A 167 -14.23 11.40 -20.23
CA PHE A 167 -14.50 11.18 -18.80
C PHE A 167 -13.95 12.32 -17.93
N ASN A 168 -12.72 12.78 -18.20
CA ASN A 168 -12.15 13.95 -17.53
C ASN A 168 -13.02 15.19 -17.68
N LYS A 169 -13.53 15.44 -18.89
CA LYS A 169 -14.45 16.55 -19.15
C LYS A 169 -15.75 16.42 -18.34
N ILE A 170 -16.35 15.22 -18.29
CA ILE A 170 -17.57 14.96 -17.51
C ILE A 170 -17.35 15.22 -16.02
N VAL A 171 -16.24 14.73 -15.45
CA VAL A 171 -15.91 14.97 -14.03
C VAL A 171 -15.68 16.46 -13.77
N LYS A 172 -14.98 17.15 -14.66
CA LYS A 172 -14.75 18.60 -14.57
C LYS A 172 -16.05 19.38 -14.56
N GLU A 173 -16.96 19.10 -15.51
CA GLU A 173 -18.28 19.71 -15.55
C GLU A 173 -19.06 19.44 -14.27
N TYR A 174 -19.03 18.20 -13.77
CA TYR A 174 -19.67 17.83 -12.52
C TYR A 174 -19.16 18.65 -11.32
N ILE A 175 -17.84 18.81 -11.18
CA ILE A 175 -17.23 19.59 -10.09
C ILE A 175 -17.59 21.08 -10.21
N ILE A 176 -17.57 21.64 -11.42
CA ILE A 176 -17.97 23.04 -11.64
C ILE A 176 -19.42 23.27 -11.21
N LEU A 177 -20.32 22.32 -11.49
CA LEU A 177 -21.73 22.37 -11.11
C LEU A 177 -21.97 22.26 -9.60
N LEU A 178 -20.96 21.88 -8.79
CA LEU A 178 -21.08 21.94 -7.33
C LEU A 178 -21.08 23.38 -6.79
N ASP A 179 -20.70 24.36 -7.62
CA ASP A 179 -20.68 25.79 -7.32
C ASP A 179 -20.07 26.11 -5.95
N LEU A 180 -18.87 25.57 -5.71
CA LEU A 180 -18.15 25.80 -4.47
C LEU A 180 -17.80 27.29 -4.32
N ASP A 181 -17.96 27.82 -3.11
CA ASP A 181 -17.67 29.21 -2.80
C ASP A 181 -16.25 29.60 -3.21
N LYS A 182 -16.13 30.40 -4.26
CA LYS A 182 -14.85 30.84 -4.86
C LYS A 182 -14.02 31.70 -3.90
N SER A 183 -14.65 32.30 -2.89
CA SER A 183 -13.93 33.07 -1.86
C SER A 183 -13.14 32.14 -0.93
N ARG A 184 -13.67 30.93 -0.65
CA ARG A 184 -13.05 29.90 0.18
C ARG A 184 -12.24 28.88 -0.62
N PHE A 185 -12.73 28.45 -1.77
CA PHE A 185 -12.15 27.33 -2.53
C PHE A 185 -11.44 27.79 -3.81
N GLU A 186 -10.32 27.15 -4.11
CA GLU A 186 -9.66 27.19 -5.41
C GLU A 186 -9.82 25.82 -6.08
N VAL A 187 -10.46 25.81 -7.26
CA VAL A 187 -10.67 24.59 -8.06
C VAL A 187 -9.81 24.68 -9.31
N CYS A 188 -8.91 23.72 -9.49
CA CYS A 188 -8.01 23.65 -10.64
C CYS A 188 -8.09 22.29 -11.33
N PHE A 189 -7.76 22.28 -12.64
CA PHE A 189 -7.78 21.11 -13.49
C PHE A 189 -6.43 20.96 -14.20
N GLU A 190 -5.97 19.71 -14.38
CA GLU A 190 -4.77 19.36 -15.15
C GLU A 190 -3.50 20.15 -14.75
N LYS A 191 -3.38 20.47 -13.46
CA LYS A 191 -2.32 21.31 -12.90
C LYS A 191 -1.87 20.79 -11.54
N LYS A 192 -0.57 20.85 -11.27
CA LYS A 192 -0.04 20.56 -9.93
C LYS A 192 -0.31 21.72 -8.98
N SER A 193 -0.66 21.40 -7.74
CA SER A 193 -0.73 22.39 -6.67
C SER A 193 0.69 22.82 -6.28
N ALA A 194 0.88 24.10 -6.01
CA ALA A 194 2.16 24.61 -5.48
C ALA A 194 2.44 24.11 -4.04
N ILE A 195 1.38 23.75 -3.30
CA ILE A 195 1.45 23.35 -1.90
C ILE A 195 1.71 21.84 -1.77
N HIS A 196 1.23 21.05 -2.74
CA HIS A 196 1.34 19.60 -2.70
C HIS A 196 1.95 19.04 -3.99
N ASN A 197 3.14 18.46 -3.85
CA ASN A 197 3.85 17.79 -4.93
C ASN A 197 3.34 16.37 -5.12
N THR A 198 2.66 16.14 -6.24
CA THR A 198 2.38 14.81 -6.77
C THR A 198 3.39 14.44 -7.86
N THR A 199 3.72 13.15 -7.97
CA THR A 199 4.60 12.65 -9.05
C THR A 199 3.94 12.87 -10.41
N GLU A 200 2.65 12.53 -10.52
CA GLU A 200 1.81 12.73 -11.70
C GLU A 200 1.03 14.05 -11.60
N ILE A 201 0.73 14.68 -12.73
CA ILE A 201 -0.18 15.83 -12.75
C ILE A 201 -1.59 15.31 -12.44
N PRO A 202 -2.29 15.85 -11.43
CA PRO A 202 -3.65 15.42 -11.13
C PRO A 202 -4.63 15.95 -12.18
N ASP A 203 -5.72 15.20 -12.39
CA ASP A 203 -6.81 15.65 -13.28
C ASP A 203 -7.51 16.87 -12.69
N TRP A 204 -7.61 16.96 -11.36
CA TRP A 204 -8.13 18.13 -10.66
C TRP A 204 -7.63 18.23 -9.21
N TYR A 205 -7.74 19.41 -8.62
CA TYR A 205 -7.67 19.59 -7.17
C TYR A 205 -8.65 20.67 -6.69
N ILE A 206 -9.05 20.55 -5.42
CA ILE A 206 -9.82 21.56 -4.69
C ILE A 206 -9.02 21.93 -3.45
N LEU A 207 -8.66 23.20 -3.30
CA LEU A 207 -7.94 23.73 -2.14
C LEU A 207 -8.88 24.64 -1.34
N ASP A 208 -9.05 24.35 -0.05
CA ASP A 208 -9.68 25.22 0.92
C ASP A 208 -8.64 26.24 1.43
N LYS A 209 -8.77 27.49 0.99
CA LYS A 209 -7.84 28.58 1.32
C LYS A 209 -7.86 28.96 2.81
N SER A 210 -8.90 28.58 3.55
CA SER A 210 -9.04 28.94 4.96
C SER A 210 -8.13 28.10 5.88
N ASN A 211 -7.86 26.85 5.50
CA ASN A 211 -7.16 25.88 6.35
C ASN A 211 -6.10 25.07 5.58
N ASN A 212 -5.83 25.42 4.32
CA ASN A 212 -4.91 24.75 3.41
C ASN A 212 -5.21 23.27 3.19
N ARG A 213 -6.45 22.83 3.39
CA ARG A 213 -6.85 21.46 3.07
C ARG A 213 -7.05 21.31 1.57
N ILE A 214 -6.43 20.29 0.98
CA ILE A 214 -6.53 19.97 -0.45
C ILE A 214 -7.14 18.58 -0.66
N LEU A 215 -8.01 18.47 -1.65
CA LEU A 215 -8.47 17.20 -2.21
C LEU A 215 -7.97 17.10 -3.64
N ILE A 216 -7.21 16.06 -3.95
CA ILE A 216 -6.53 15.86 -5.23
C ILE A 216 -7.20 14.69 -5.94
N GLY A 217 -7.74 14.93 -7.13
CA GLY A 217 -8.47 13.97 -7.91
C GLY A 217 -7.68 13.34 -9.05
N MET A 218 -7.82 12.03 -9.18
CA MET A 218 -7.34 11.23 -10.31
C MET A 218 -8.52 10.48 -10.92
N ASN A 219 -8.80 10.71 -12.19
CA ASN A 219 -9.89 10.08 -12.92
C ASN A 219 -9.35 8.88 -13.68
N GLN A 220 -10.00 7.73 -13.56
CA GLN A 220 -9.63 6.52 -14.28
C GLN A 220 -10.89 5.86 -14.84
N LEU A 221 -10.86 5.35 -16.07
CA LEU A 221 -11.99 4.59 -16.61
C LEU A 221 -12.23 3.32 -15.76
N ASP A 222 -11.14 2.65 -15.39
CA ASP A 222 -11.10 1.55 -14.43
C ASP A 222 -9.69 1.39 -13.84
N LEU A 223 -9.55 0.51 -12.84
CA LEU A 223 -8.27 0.17 -12.20
C LEU A 223 -7.92 -1.33 -12.34
N TRP A 224 -8.60 -2.08 -13.22
CA TRP A 224 -8.57 -3.55 -13.23
C TRP A 224 -8.49 -4.21 -14.61
N SER A 225 -8.57 -3.45 -15.70
CA SER A 225 -8.43 -3.98 -17.07
C SER A 225 -6.97 -4.16 -17.50
N GLY A 226 -5.99 -3.94 -16.61
CA GLY A 226 -4.59 -4.23 -16.86
C GLY A 226 -3.70 -4.14 -15.61
N GLY A 227 -2.63 -4.94 -15.56
CA GLY A 227 -1.71 -4.99 -14.41
C GLY A 227 -1.09 -3.64 -14.05
N HIS A 228 -0.80 -2.81 -15.06
CA HIS A 228 -0.34 -1.43 -14.85
C HIS A 228 -1.38 -0.55 -14.14
N GLN A 229 -2.66 -0.68 -14.50
CA GLN A 229 -3.75 0.10 -13.88
C GLN A 229 -3.98 -0.30 -12.43
N THR A 230 -3.94 -1.60 -12.12
CA THR A 230 -4.06 -2.08 -10.74
C THR A 230 -2.91 -1.63 -9.86
N ASN A 231 -1.70 -1.54 -10.41
CA ASN A 231 -0.55 -0.98 -9.70
C ASN A 231 -0.64 0.53 -9.52
N ARG A 232 -1.20 1.25 -10.49
CA ARG A 232 -1.48 2.69 -10.38
C ARG A 232 -2.52 2.98 -9.29
N GLY A 233 -3.61 2.23 -9.26
CA GLY A 233 -4.62 2.32 -8.20
C GLY A 233 -4.07 2.00 -6.80
N ALA A 234 -3.20 0.99 -6.69
CA ALA A 234 -2.53 0.67 -5.41
C ALA A 234 -1.65 1.82 -4.91
N LYS A 235 -0.92 2.51 -5.82
CA LYS A 235 -0.13 3.69 -5.45
C LYS A 235 -0.99 4.79 -4.85
N TYR A 236 -2.20 5.04 -5.39
CA TYR A 236 -3.07 6.09 -4.84
C TYR A 236 -3.52 5.79 -3.41
N ILE A 237 -3.76 4.52 -3.07
CA ILE A 237 -4.11 4.09 -1.71
C ILE A 237 -2.88 4.09 -0.79
N ASP A 238 -1.73 3.63 -1.28
CA ASP A 238 -0.50 3.59 -0.49
C ASP A 238 0.07 4.99 -0.21
N ILE A 239 -0.15 5.96 -1.11
CA ILE A 239 0.20 7.37 -0.84
C ILE A 239 -0.65 7.91 0.31
N GLU A 240 -1.93 7.57 0.41
CA GLU A 240 -2.76 7.99 1.55
C GLU A 240 -2.24 7.38 2.87
N LYS A 241 -1.81 6.12 2.87
CA LYS A 241 -1.17 5.49 4.03
C LYS A 241 0.11 6.20 4.44
N LYS A 242 0.97 6.54 3.47
CA LYS A 242 2.20 7.31 3.72
C LYS A 242 1.91 8.71 4.25
N ILE A 243 0.91 9.39 3.69
CA ILE A 243 0.44 10.70 4.19
C ILE A 243 0.01 10.60 5.66
N LYS A 244 -0.67 9.52 6.06
CA LYS A 244 -1.07 9.28 7.46
C LYS A 244 0.11 8.88 8.36
N GLU A 245 1.06 8.11 7.86
CA GLU A 245 2.26 7.67 8.59
C GLU A 245 3.24 8.83 8.83
N ASP A 246 3.48 9.68 7.83
CA ASP A 246 4.30 10.89 7.98
C ASP A 246 3.61 11.94 8.89
N SER A 247 2.28 11.88 9.01
CA SER A 247 1.47 12.71 9.89
C SER A 247 1.41 12.23 11.34
N SER A 248 2.18 11.19 11.74
CA SER A 248 2.28 10.82 13.17
C SER A 248 2.97 11.89 14.05
N ASN A 249 3.40 13.02 13.46
CA ASN A 249 3.85 14.23 14.15
C ASN A 249 2.88 15.44 14.01
N SER A 250 1.73 15.31 13.33
CA SER A 250 0.72 16.39 13.22
C SER A 250 -0.65 15.81 12.86
N SER A 251 -1.63 16.00 13.75
CA SER A 251 -2.96 15.38 13.73
C SER A 251 -3.93 15.84 12.62
N ASN A 252 -3.45 16.27 11.45
CA ASN A 252 -4.29 16.50 10.28
C ASN A 252 -3.45 16.45 9.00
N SER A 253 -3.58 15.38 8.22
CA SER A 253 -3.09 15.43 6.85
C SER A 253 -3.96 16.41 6.07
N ASN A 254 -3.43 17.60 5.81
CA ASN A 254 -4.12 18.61 5.02
C ASN A 254 -4.32 18.19 3.55
N SER A 255 -3.85 17.03 3.12
CA SER A 255 -4.06 16.51 1.78
C SER A 255 -4.78 15.17 1.76
N LYS A 256 -5.60 14.98 0.73
CA LYS A 256 -6.24 13.71 0.43
C LYS A 256 -6.24 13.44 -1.07
N LEU A 257 -5.95 12.20 -1.46
CA LEU A 257 -6.08 11.72 -2.82
C LEU A 257 -7.43 11.02 -3.01
N LEU A 258 -8.08 11.24 -4.13
CA LEU A 258 -9.33 10.59 -4.50
C LEU A 258 -9.24 10.07 -5.92
N CYS A 259 -9.48 8.78 -6.11
CA CYS A 259 -9.64 8.19 -7.42
C CYS A 259 -11.12 8.10 -7.80
N VAL A 260 -11.49 8.72 -8.92
CA VAL A 260 -12.85 8.62 -9.48
C VAL A 260 -12.84 7.60 -10.61
N VAL A 261 -13.61 6.52 -10.46
CA VAL A 261 -13.72 5.45 -11.46
C VAL A 261 -15.04 5.49 -12.22
N CYS A 262 -15.05 4.94 -13.44
CA CYS A 262 -16.23 4.97 -14.32
C CYS A 262 -16.91 3.59 -14.43
N TYR A 263 -16.18 2.58 -14.89
CA TYR A 263 -16.77 1.31 -15.30
C TYR A 263 -17.21 0.43 -14.12
N GLU A 264 -18.25 -0.36 -14.37
CA GLU A 264 -18.77 -1.28 -13.36
C GLU A 264 -17.75 -2.37 -13.03
N LYS A 265 -17.65 -2.69 -11.74
CA LYS A 265 -16.93 -3.87 -11.28
C LYS A 265 -17.84 -4.72 -10.40
N GLN A 266 -18.04 -5.97 -10.80
CA GLN A 266 -18.64 -6.98 -9.94
C GLN A 266 -17.55 -7.89 -9.36
N PHE A 267 -17.56 -8.06 -8.04
CA PHE A 267 -16.69 -8.98 -7.33
C PHE A 267 -17.40 -10.29 -7.03
N LYS A 268 -16.69 -11.40 -7.23
CA LYS A 268 -17.12 -12.78 -6.91
C LYS A 268 -16.19 -13.46 -5.90
N SER A 269 -15.12 -12.78 -5.51
CA SER A 269 -14.11 -13.28 -4.55
C SER A 269 -13.40 -12.11 -3.90
N ASP A 270 -13.07 -12.30 -2.62
CA ASP A 270 -12.34 -11.39 -1.74
C ASP A 270 -10.81 -11.52 -1.87
N LYS A 271 -10.33 -12.55 -2.58
CA LYS A 271 -8.90 -12.84 -2.73
C LYS A 271 -8.19 -11.85 -3.65
N ASN A 272 -8.92 -11.22 -4.58
CA ASN A 272 -8.36 -10.36 -5.60
C ASN A 272 -7.83 -9.02 -5.00
N LYS A 273 -6.64 -8.59 -5.44
CA LYS A 273 -6.06 -7.27 -5.13
C LYS A 273 -7.03 -6.12 -5.42
N THR A 274 -7.79 -6.19 -6.52
CA THR A 274 -8.79 -5.17 -6.86
C THR A 274 -9.91 -5.08 -5.81
N TYR A 275 -10.36 -6.20 -5.24
CA TYR A 275 -11.38 -6.16 -4.18
C TYR A 275 -10.84 -5.45 -2.94
N LYS A 276 -9.62 -5.80 -2.51
CA LYS A 276 -8.95 -5.15 -1.37
C LYS A 276 -8.76 -3.65 -1.60
N LEU A 277 -8.46 -3.27 -2.84
CA LEU A 277 -8.36 -1.87 -3.26
C LEU A 277 -9.70 -1.15 -3.10
N PHE A 278 -10.81 -1.76 -3.51
CA PHE A 278 -12.15 -1.17 -3.37
C PHE A 278 -12.58 -1.05 -1.91
N VAL A 279 -12.40 -2.10 -1.11
CA VAL A 279 -12.69 -2.07 0.34
C VAL A 279 -11.94 -0.92 1.00
N SER A 280 -10.61 -0.89 0.83
CA SER A 280 -9.77 0.17 1.40
C SER A 280 -10.15 1.56 0.86
N GLY A 281 -10.42 1.68 -0.45
CA GLY A 281 -10.76 2.95 -1.07
C GLY A 281 -12.11 3.50 -0.63
N PHE A 282 -13.12 2.64 -0.42
CA PHE A 282 -14.43 3.04 0.09
C PHE A 282 -14.37 3.39 1.58
N GLU A 283 -13.71 2.58 2.40
CA GLU A 283 -13.56 2.84 3.84
C GLU A 283 -12.83 4.16 4.11
N ASN A 284 -11.82 4.48 3.27
CA ASN A 284 -11.03 5.69 3.44
C ASN A 284 -11.54 6.88 2.60
N ASN A 285 -12.62 6.73 1.82
CA ASN A 285 -13.09 7.74 0.86
C ASN A 285 -11.98 8.22 -0.11
N THR A 286 -11.17 7.28 -0.62
CA THR A 286 -10.11 7.52 -1.60
C THR A 286 -10.33 6.82 -2.93
N LEU A 287 -11.44 6.09 -3.06
CA LEU A 287 -12.00 5.63 -4.33
C LEU A 287 -13.50 5.89 -4.34
N CYS A 288 -14.03 6.39 -5.47
CA CYS A 288 -15.46 6.53 -5.65
C CYS A 288 -15.88 6.44 -7.11
N TYR A 289 -17.19 6.28 -7.32
CA TYR A 289 -17.84 6.54 -8.60
C TYR A 289 -18.38 7.97 -8.63
N LEU A 290 -18.69 8.45 -9.83
CA LEU A 290 -19.12 9.83 -10.07
C LEU A 290 -20.31 10.27 -9.20
N LYS A 291 -21.33 9.42 -8.98
CA LYS A 291 -22.52 9.84 -8.19
C LYS A 291 -22.20 10.14 -6.73
N ASN A 292 -21.16 9.52 -6.17
CA ASN A 292 -20.76 9.75 -4.77
C ASN A 292 -19.68 10.84 -4.63
N LEU A 293 -19.20 11.43 -5.74
CA LEU A 293 -18.13 12.43 -5.73
C LEU A 293 -18.52 13.66 -4.90
N SER A 294 -19.75 14.17 -5.07
CA SER A 294 -20.24 15.33 -4.30
C SER A 294 -20.21 15.06 -2.79
N ASN A 295 -20.68 13.88 -2.35
CA ASN A 295 -20.71 13.50 -0.95
C ASN A 295 -19.30 13.46 -0.34
N ILE A 296 -18.31 12.94 -1.07
CA ILE A 296 -16.93 12.90 -0.59
C ILE A 296 -16.33 14.29 -0.49
N ILE A 297 -16.54 15.15 -1.49
CA ILE A 297 -16.06 16.55 -1.47
C ILE A 297 -16.66 17.28 -0.26
N ARG A 298 -17.97 17.19 -0.08
CA ARG A 298 -18.71 17.81 1.02
C ARG A 298 -18.26 17.31 2.39
N SER A 299 -18.19 15.99 2.54
CA SER A 299 -17.72 15.35 3.78
C SER A 299 -16.27 15.75 4.12
N TYR A 300 -15.38 15.82 3.11
CA TYR A 300 -14.01 16.21 3.33
C TYR A 300 -13.93 17.66 3.81
N PHE A 301 -14.59 18.61 3.14
CA PHE A 301 -14.49 20.04 3.49
C PHE A 301 -15.47 20.51 4.58
N ALA A 302 -16.34 19.63 5.09
CA ALA A 302 -17.41 19.92 6.03
C ALA A 302 -18.34 21.04 5.52
N ILE A 303 -18.90 20.86 4.32
CA ILE A 303 -19.82 21.77 3.60
C ILE A 303 -21.04 21.04 3.04
#